data_AF-A0A9D2H187-F1
#
_entry.id   AF-A0A9D2H187-F1
#
_cell.length_a   1.000
_cell.length_b   1.000
_cell.length_c   1.000
_cell.angle_alpha   90.00
_cell.angle_beta   90.00
_cell.angle_gamma   90.00
#
_symmetry.space_group_name_H-M   'P 1'
#
loop_
_entity.id
_entity.type
_entity.pdbx_description
1 polymer ?
#
loop_
_entity_poly.entity_id
_entity_poly.type
_entity_poly.pdbx_seq_one_letter_code
_entity_poly.pdbx_strand_id
1 'polypeptide(L)'
;MNEIINMIAAIEAEQKKRAAADRLARYNKGRVHKKQMAFHKCKKRNRWVFGGNRSGKTECGAVEAVWMARGMHPYRKNRQNVFGWVVSLSQHVQRDVAQKKILSYLRPDQIVDI
;
A
#
# COMPACT_ATOMS: atom_id res chain seq x y z
N MET A 1 0.97 -37.93 -13.56
CA MET A 1 1.78 -37.65 -12.36
C MET A 1 2.71 -36.45 -12.56
N ASN A 2 3.47 -36.37 -13.67
CA ASN A 2 4.33 -35.21 -13.98
C ASN A 2 3.59 -33.89 -14.19
N GLU A 3 2.38 -33.90 -14.76
CA GLU A 3 1.60 -32.66 -14.97
C GLU A 3 1.20 -31.98 -13.67
N ILE A 4 0.73 -32.75 -12.69
CA ILE A 4 0.34 -32.22 -11.38
C ILE A 4 1.55 -31.59 -10.67
N ILE A 5 2.72 -32.24 -10.73
CA ILE A 5 3.97 -31.71 -10.15
C ILE A 5 4.35 -30.38 -10.82
N ASN A 6 4.27 -30.31 -12.15
CA ASN A 6 4.57 -29.07 -12.89
C ASN A 6 3.58 -27.94 -12.56
N MET A 7 2.29 -28.25 -12.40
CA MET A 7 1.28 -27.28 -11.99
C MET A 7 1.54 -26.74 -10.58
N ILE A 8 1.89 -27.63 -9.63
CA ILE A 8 2.24 -27.23 -8.26
C ILE A 8 3.46 -26.30 -8.28
N ALA A 9 4.53 -26.68 -9.00
CA ALA A 9 5.73 -25.87 -9.11
C ALA A 9 5.44 -24.48 -9.70
N ALA A 10 4.56 -24.39 -10.69
CA ALA A 10 4.13 -23.11 -11.26
C ALA A 10 3.37 -22.24 -10.24
N ILE A 11 2.47 -22.84 -9.44
CA ILE A 11 1.74 -22.14 -8.38
C ILE A 11 2.70 -21.62 -7.31
N GLU A 12 3.66 -22.44 -6.87
CA GLU A 12 4.66 -22.04 -5.86
C GLU A 12 5.54 -20.89 -6.36
N ALA A 13 5.98 -20.96 -7.62
CA ALA A 13 6.75 -19.89 -8.25
C ALA A 13 5.98 -18.56 -8.28
N GLU A 14 4.69 -18.60 -8.64
CA GLU A 14 3.83 -17.42 -8.68
C GLU A 14 3.55 -16.88 -7.26
N GLN A 15 3.31 -17.75 -6.28
CA GLN A 15 3.16 -17.33 -4.87
C GLN A 15 4.42 -16.64 -4.36
N LYS A 16 5.61 -17.21 -4.64
CA LYS A 16 6.90 -16.62 -4.25
C LYS A 16 7.11 -15.26 -4.91
N LYS A 17 6.79 -15.11 -6.20
CA LYS A 17 6.86 -13.84 -6.93
C LYS A 17 5.94 -12.78 -6.30
N ARG A 18 4.68 -13.12 -6.02
CA ARG A 18 3.71 -12.20 -5.38
C ARG A 18 4.18 -11.79 -3.99
N ALA A 19 4.63 -12.75 -3.18
CA ALA A 19 5.15 -12.48 -1.85
C ALA A 19 6.39 -11.56 -1.90
N ALA A 20 7.30 -11.76 -2.86
CA ALA A 20 8.47 -10.90 -3.06
C ALA A 20 8.06 -9.44 -3.35
N ALA A 21 7.08 -9.24 -4.22
CA ALA A 21 6.58 -7.90 -4.60
C ALA A 21 5.68 -7.23 -3.54
N ASP A 22 5.19 -7.96 -2.54
CA ASP A 22 4.23 -7.42 -1.55
C ASP A 22 4.93 -6.56 -0.48
N ARG A 23 5.22 -5.31 -0.83
CA ARG A 23 5.79 -4.32 0.11
C ARG A 23 4.79 -3.98 1.22
N LEU A 24 3.49 -3.94 0.91
CA LEU A 24 2.44 -3.59 1.87
C LEU A 24 2.36 -4.61 3.01
N ALA A 25 2.48 -5.90 2.71
CA ALA A 25 2.52 -6.97 3.70
C ALA A 25 3.72 -6.88 4.66
N ARG A 26 4.77 -6.12 4.32
CA ARG A 26 5.96 -5.91 5.17
C ARG A 26 5.93 -4.59 5.93
N TYR A 27 4.95 -3.72 5.66
CA TYR A 27 4.86 -2.41 6.28
C TYR A 27 4.78 -2.52 7.81
N ASN A 28 5.65 -1.77 8.51
CA ASN A 28 5.75 -1.76 9.97
C ASN A 28 6.00 -3.14 10.64
N LYS A 29 6.44 -4.19 9.91
CA LYS A 29 6.75 -5.50 10.52
C LYS A 29 8.07 -5.52 11.29
N GLY A 30 9.12 -4.89 10.76
CA GLY A 30 10.43 -4.85 11.42
C GLY A 30 10.47 -3.80 12.54
N ARG A 31 10.27 -2.52 12.17
CA ARG A 31 10.17 -1.41 13.11
C ARG A 31 8.76 -0.83 13.07
N VAL A 32 8.11 -0.79 14.23
CA VAL A 32 6.76 -0.22 14.36
C VAL A 32 6.86 1.27 14.68
N HIS A 33 6.40 2.11 13.76
CA HIS A 33 6.33 3.56 13.95
C HIS A 33 5.02 3.97 14.65
N LYS A 34 5.09 4.21 15.97
CA LYS A 34 3.92 4.50 16.83
C LYS A 34 2.98 5.60 16.30
N LYS A 35 3.54 6.71 15.79
CA LYS A 35 2.74 7.83 15.23
C LYS A 35 2.00 7.46 13.95
N GLN A 36 2.60 6.63 13.08
CA GLN A 36 1.92 6.11 11.90
C GLN A 36 0.77 5.18 12.31
N MET A 37 1.00 4.30 13.28
CA MET A 37 -0.04 3.40 13.80
C MET A 37 -1.20 4.18 14.43
N ALA A 38 -0.93 5.27 15.15
CA ALA A 38 -1.98 6.14 15.68
C ALA A 38 -2.82 6.78 14.55
N PHE A 39 -2.18 7.21 13.46
CA PHE A 39 -2.87 7.73 12.28
C PHE A 39 -3.78 6.67 11.62
N HIS A 40 -3.27 5.45 11.41
CA HIS A 40 -4.04 4.36 10.81
C HIS A 40 -5.22 3.89 11.68
N LYS A 41 -5.03 3.88 13.00
CA LYS A 41 -6.08 3.51 13.97
C LYS A 41 -7.12 4.60 14.20
N CYS A 42 -6.80 5.85 13.84
CA CYS A 42 -7.73 6.97 14.01
C CYS A 42 -8.98 6.79 13.12
N LYS A 43 -10.16 6.80 13.75
CA LYS A 43 -11.45 6.61 13.07
C LYS A 43 -12.11 7.91 12.59
N LYS A 44 -11.51 9.07 12.87
CA LYS A 44 -12.04 10.38 12.45
C LYS A 44 -12.02 10.50 10.92
N ARG A 45 -12.95 11.31 10.39
CA ARG A 45 -13.07 11.54 8.94
C ARG A 45 -11.83 12.23 8.38
N ASN A 46 -11.45 13.34 8.99
CA ASN A 46 -10.25 14.11 8.64
C ASN A 46 -9.11 13.69 9.56
N ARG A 47 -7.95 13.40 8.99
CA ARG A 47 -6.77 12.96 9.73
C ARG A 47 -5.55 13.60 9.11
N TRP A 48 -4.67 14.07 9.98
CA TRP A 48 -3.50 14.86 9.60
C TRP A 48 -2.27 14.24 10.22
N VAL A 49 -1.17 14.20 9.47
CA VAL A 49 0.13 13.77 9.98
C VAL A 49 1.11 14.92 9.80
N PHE A 50 1.48 15.53 10.92
CA PHE A 50 2.48 16.59 10.96
C PHE A 50 3.84 16.02 11.38
N GLY A 51 4.91 16.59 10.83
CA GLY A 51 6.27 16.18 11.14
C GLY A 51 7.29 16.79 10.18
N GLY A 52 8.57 16.69 10.54
CA GLY A 52 9.68 17.17 9.71
C GLY A 52 9.93 16.33 8.45
N ASN A 53 10.94 16.69 7.67
CA ASN A 53 11.33 15.92 6.48
C ASN A 53 11.77 14.51 6.87
N ARG A 54 11.50 13.53 6.00
CA ARG A 54 11.84 12.11 6.19
C ARG A 54 11.23 11.45 7.44
N SER A 55 10.22 12.05 8.07
CA SER A 55 9.53 11.48 9.22
C SER A 55 8.48 10.40 8.86
N GLY A 56 8.44 9.95 7.60
CA GLY A 56 7.53 8.90 7.14
C GLY A 56 6.09 9.35 6.85
N LYS A 57 5.82 10.66 6.64
CA LYS A 57 4.47 11.17 6.31
C LYS A 57 3.94 10.60 4.99
N THR A 58 4.76 10.66 3.94
CA THR A 58 4.41 10.12 2.62
C THR A 58 4.25 8.61 2.68
N GLU A 59 5.06 7.91 3.48
CA GLU A 59 5.01 6.46 3.65
C GLU A 59 3.64 6.02 4.23
N CYS A 60 3.21 6.61 5.36
CA CYS A 60 1.92 6.24 5.95
C CYS A 60 0.73 6.74 5.13
N GLY A 61 0.83 7.88 4.45
CA GLY A 61 -0.22 8.37 3.55
C GLY A 61 -0.46 7.41 2.38
N ALA A 62 0.61 6.93 1.74
CA ALA A 62 0.50 5.97 0.65
C ALA A 62 -0.08 4.63 1.10
N VAL A 63 0.37 4.09 2.24
CA VAL A 63 -0.17 2.85 2.80
C VAL A 63 -1.65 2.96 3.11
N GLU A 64 -2.07 4.07 3.73
CA GLU A 64 -3.48 4.32 4.03
C GLU A 64 -4.33 4.36 2.76
N ALA A 65 -3.84 5.04 1.72
CA ALA A 65 -4.53 5.11 0.43
C ALA A 65 -4.67 3.73 -0.20
N VAL A 66 -3.59 2.94 -0.24
CA VAL A 66 -3.61 1.58 -0.81
C VAL A 66 -4.53 0.65 -0.01
N TRP A 67 -4.48 0.67 1.32
CA TRP A 67 -5.36 -0.15 2.16
C TRP A 67 -6.84 0.15 1.93
N MET A 68 -7.20 1.42 1.79
CA MET A 68 -8.57 1.83 1.48
C MET A 68 -8.97 1.42 0.07
N ALA A 69 -8.14 1.68 -0.94
CA ALA A 69 -8.42 1.33 -2.33
C ALA A 69 -8.59 -0.18 -2.54
N ARG A 70 -7.76 -0.99 -1.85
CA ARG A 70 -7.80 -2.46 -1.89
C ARG A 70 -8.86 -3.08 -0.99
N GLY A 71 -9.45 -2.30 -0.09
CA GLY A 71 -10.44 -2.78 0.86
C GLY A 71 -9.97 -3.73 1.93
N MET A 72 -8.67 -3.70 2.22
CA MET A 72 -8.01 -4.58 3.19
C MET A 72 -7.49 -3.79 4.41
N HIS A 73 -8.12 -2.67 4.72
CA HIS A 73 -7.68 -1.79 5.79
C HIS A 73 -7.82 -2.47 7.17
N PRO A 74 -6.75 -2.61 7.97
CA PRO A 74 -6.77 -3.42 9.20
C PRO A 74 -7.64 -2.84 10.33
N TYR A 75 -7.84 -1.51 10.35
CA TYR A 75 -8.56 -0.82 11.43
C TYR A 75 -9.88 -0.19 11.01
N ARG A 76 -10.29 -0.32 9.73
CA ARG A 76 -11.44 0.40 9.19
C ARG A 76 -12.23 -0.51 8.27
N LYS A 77 -13.56 -0.45 8.39
CA LYS A 77 -14.46 -1.08 7.42
C LYS A 77 -14.31 -0.35 6.09
N ASN A 78 -14.13 -1.12 5.02
CA ASN A 78 -14.05 -0.55 3.68
C ASN A 78 -15.42 0.02 3.25
N ARG A 79 -15.38 0.97 2.32
CA ARG A 79 -16.58 1.49 1.66
C ARG A 79 -16.79 0.74 0.34
N GLN A 80 -18.02 0.67 -0.12
CA GLN A 80 -18.29 0.21 -1.47
C GLN A 80 -17.74 1.24 -2.47
N ASN A 81 -17.19 0.77 -3.59
CA ASN A 81 -16.74 1.59 -4.71
C ASN A 81 -15.78 2.71 -4.29
N VAL A 82 -14.73 2.36 -3.54
CA VAL A 82 -13.73 3.33 -3.09
C VAL A 82 -12.99 3.93 -4.27
N PHE A 83 -13.07 5.25 -4.40
CA PHE A 83 -12.19 6.05 -5.24
C PHE A 83 -11.49 7.10 -4.36
N GLY A 84 -10.29 7.50 -4.75
CA GLY A 84 -9.46 8.41 -3.98
C GLY A 84 -8.62 9.30 -4.89
N TRP A 85 -8.31 10.49 -4.40
CA TRP A 85 -7.48 11.46 -5.10
C TRP A 85 -6.15 11.61 -4.38
N VAL A 86 -5.07 11.67 -5.16
CA VAL A 86 -3.71 11.89 -4.68
C VAL A 86 -3.25 13.23 -5.22
N VAL A 87 -3.21 14.23 -4.34
CA VAL A 87 -2.98 15.63 -4.73
C VAL A 87 -1.61 16.08 -4.22
N SER A 88 -0.92 16.92 -4.99
CA SER A 88 0.33 17.56 -4.61
C SER A 88 0.40 18.96 -5.22
N LEU A 89 1.35 19.78 -4.75
CA LEU A 89 1.50 21.18 -5.16
C LEU A 89 1.87 21.35 -6.64
N SER A 90 2.56 20.37 -7.23
CA SER A 90 2.96 20.39 -8.64
C SER A 90 2.94 18.97 -9.22
N GLN A 91 2.88 18.89 -10.55
CA GLN A 91 2.86 17.61 -11.27
C GLN A 91 4.12 16.78 -11.01
N HIS A 92 5.30 17.41 -10.97
CA HIS A 92 6.55 16.71 -10.69
C HIS A 92 6.56 16.08 -9.30
N VAL A 93 6.11 16.83 -8.28
CA VAL A 93 6.03 16.29 -6.91
C VAL A 93 4.98 15.19 -6.83
N GLN A 94 3.84 15.36 -7.52
CA GLN A 94 2.80 14.35 -7.58
C GLN A 94 3.34 13.03 -8.14
N ARG A 95 3.98 13.07 -9.33
CA ARG A 95 4.50 11.90 -10.03
C ARG A 95 5.68 11.25 -9.28
N ASP A 96 6.69 12.06 -8.96
CA ASP A 96 7.99 11.55 -8.52
C ASP A 96 8.02 11.21 -7.02
N VAL A 97 7.06 11.74 -6.25
CA VAL A 97 6.97 11.50 -4.80
C VAL A 97 5.70 10.72 -4.44
N ALA A 98 4.51 11.26 -4.70
CA ALA A 98 3.26 10.69 -4.20
C ALA A 98 2.84 9.43 -4.97
N GLN A 99 2.71 9.53 -6.30
CA GLN A 99 2.35 8.43 -7.20
C GLN A 99 3.40 7.32 -7.12
N LYS A 100 4.68 7.65 -7.30
CA LYS A 100 5.78 6.68 -7.15
C LYS A 100 5.72 5.91 -5.82
N LYS A 101 5.38 6.59 -4.72
CA LYS A 101 5.26 5.93 -3.41
C LYS A 101 4.04 5.01 -3.33
N ILE A 102 2.88 5.42 -3.85
CA ILE A 102 1.68 4.58 -3.89
C ILE A 102 1.90 3.35 -4.75
N LEU A 103 2.44 3.51 -5.95
CA LEU A 103 2.75 2.41 -6.85
C LEU A 103 3.76 1.43 -6.23
N SER A 104 4.70 1.91 -5.40
CA SER A 104 5.64 1.02 -4.70
C SER A 104 4.98 0.09 -3.67
N TYR A 105 3.75 0.36 -3.26
CA TYR A 105 2.97 -0.47 -2.33
C TYR A 105 1.92 -1.35 -3.00
N LEU A 106 1.61 -1.09 -4.28
CA LEU A 106 0.78 -1.96 -5.10
C LEU A 106 1.69 -2.98 -5.75
N ARG A 107 1.27 -4.24 -5.74
CA ARG A 107 1.93 -5.23 -6.58
C ARG A 107 1.58 -4.97 -8.04
N PRO A 108 2.46 -5.26 -9.01
CA PRO A 108 2.17 -5.05 -10.43
C PRO A 108 0.88 -5.73 -10.89
N ASP A 109 0.54 -6.91 -10.37
CA ASP A 109 -0.71 -7.64 -10.66
C ASP A 109 -1.99 -6.92 -10.22
N GLN A 110 -1.87 -5.88 -9.39
CA GLN A 110 -2.99 -5.12 -8.85
C GLN A 110 -3.28 -3.84 -9.62
N ILE A 111 -2.46 -3.49 -10.60
CA ILE A 111 -2.55 -2.25 -11.39
C ILE A 111 -3.08 -2.61 -12.77
N VAL A 112 -4.21 -1.99 -13.14
CA VAL A 112 -4.82 -2.18 -14.47
C VAL A 112 -4.24 -1.17 -15.47
N ASP A 113 -4.04 0.08 -15.03
CA ASP A 113 -3.58 1.20 -15.86
C ASP A 113 -2.87 2.28 -15.00
N ILE A 114 -2.07 3.16 -15.63
CA ILE A 114 -1.30 4.25 -14.97
C ILE A 114 -1.45 5.58 -15.71
#